data_AF-A0A7W0NLH2-F1
#
_entry.id   AF-A0A7W0NLH2-F1
#
_cell.length_a   1.000
_cell.length_b   1.000
_cell.length_c   1.000
_cell.angle_alpha   90.00
_cell.angle_beta   90.00
_cell.angle_gamma   90.00
#
_symmetry.space_group_name_H-M   'P 1'
#
loop_
_entity.id
_entity.type
_entity.pdbx_description
1 polymer ?
#
loop_
_entity_poly.entity_id
_entity_poly.type
_entity_poly.pdbx_seq_one_letter_code
_entity_poly.pdbx_strand_id
1 'polypeptide(L)'
;GAPAGHPSLRRRVGYVTQAPSIYGDLTVMENLRYFSRVVDAPGHRVDETLHQVGLEDFAGRIVNELSSGQRARVSLATALLDDPEVLV
;
A
#
# COMPACT_ATOMS: atom_id res chain seq x y z
N GLY A 1 6.08 27.68 9.80
CA GLY A 1 5.52 26.34 9.56
C GLY A 1 4.01 26.40 9.68
N ALA A 2 3.28 25.58 8.92
CA ALA A 2 1.82 25.52 9.03
C ALA A 2 1.39 24.85 10.36
N PRO A 3 0.23 25.24 10.94
CA PRO A 3 -0.24 24.68 12.22
C PRO A 3 -0.66 23.21 12.09
N ALA A 4 -0.54 22.44 13.17
CA ALA A 4 -0.99 21.05 13.23
C ALA A 4 -2.49 20.94 12.86
N GLY A 5 -2.83 20.00 11.98
CA GLY A 5 -4.21 19.79 11.47
C GLY A 5 -4.56 20.58 10.20
N HIS A 6 -3.66 21.41 9.68
CA HIS A 6 -3.87 22.14 8.42
C HIS A 6 -4.14 21.16 7.25
N PRO A 7 -5.14 21.40 6.37
CA PRO A 7 -5.51 20.47 5.30
C PRO A 7 -4.35 20.04 4.39
N SER A 8 -3.38 20.93 4.15
CA SER A 8 -2.19 20.62 3.35
C SER A 8 -1.20 19.66 4.04
N LEU A 9 -1.27 19.51 5.37
CA LEU A 9 -0.46 18.55 6.13
C LEU A 9 -1.10 17.16 6.16
N ARG A 10 -2.41 17.04 5.86
CA ARG A 10 -3.10 15.74 5.80
C ARG A 10 -2.59 14.83 4.67
N ARG A 11 -2.07 15.42 3.59
CA ARG A 11 -1.39 14.69 2.51
C ARG A 11 0.07 14.34 2.81
N ARG A 12 0.65 14.91 3.88
CA ARG A 12 2.08 14.79 4.22
C ARG A 12 2.34 13.94 5.46
N VAL A 13 1.30 13.60 6.21
CA VAL A 13 1.38 12.71 7.38
C VAL A 13 0.35 11.61 7.17
N GLY A 14 0.79 10.51 6.58
CA GLY A 14 0.01 9.29 6.47
C GLY A 14 -0.07 8.63 7.83
N TYR A 15 -1.03 9.04 8.66
CA TYR A 15 -1.35 8.35 9.91
C TYR A 15 -2.14 7.08 9.54
N VAL A 16 -1.44 6.00 9.27
CA VAL A 16 -2.01 4.67 8.95
C VAL A 16 -2.48 4.05 10.26
N THR A 17 -3.61 4.50 10.79
CA THR A 17 -4.18 3.93 12.04
C THR A 17 -4.57 2.47 11.91
N GLN A 18 -4.79 2.01 10.68
CA GLN A 18 -5.09 0.64 10.32
C GLN A 18 -4.46 0.42 8.94
N ALA A 19 -3.36 -0.33 8.85
CA ALA A 19 -2.93 -0.84 7.55
C ALA A 19 -4.13 -1.59 6.95
N PRO A 20 -4.47 -1.40 5.66
CA PRO A 20 -5.61 -2.08 5.11
C PRO A 20 -5.45 -3.59 5.32
N SER A 21 -6.49 -4.21 5.86
CA SER A 21 -6.59 -5.67 5.85
C SER A 21 -6.59 -6.11 4.39
N ILE A 22 -5.44 -6.61 3.93
CA ILE A 22 -5.27 -7.15 2.58
C ILE A 22 -6.28 -8.30 2.37
N TYR A 23 -6.84 -8.38 1.17
CA TYR A 23 -7.78 -9.42 0.78
C TYR A 23 -7.03 -10.71 0.51
N GLY A 24 -7.22 -11.70 1.38
CA GLY A 24 -6.48 -12.97 1.33
C GLY A 24 -6.80 -13.84 0.13
N ASP A 25 -7.99 -13.67 -0.44
CA ASP A 25 -8.54 -14.40 -1.59
C ASP A 25 -8.20 -13.76 -2.95
N LEU A 26 -7.56 -12.58 -2.94
CA LEU A 26 -7.08 -11.90 -4.14
C LEU A 26 -5.58 -12.12 -4.32
N THR A 27 -5.10 -11.95 -5.55
CA THR A 27 -3.67 -11.90 -5.83
C THR A 27 -3.03 -10.63 -5.26
N VAL A 28 -1.70 -10.62 -5.14
CA VAL A 28 -0.94 -9.41 -4.75
C VAL A 28 -1.25 -8.23 -5.67
N MET A 29 -1.25 -8.46 -6.99
CA MET A 29 -1.55 -7.44 -7.99
C MET A 29 -2.99 -6.92 -7.87
N GLU A 30 -3.97 -7.80 -7.67
CA GLU A 30 -5.36 -7.40 -7.48
C GLU A 30 -5.57 -6.60 -6.21
N ASN A 31 -4.92 -6.98 -5.11
CA ASN A 31 -4.91 -6.18 -3.88
C ASN A 31 -4.42 -4.77 -4.13
N LEU A 32 -3.24 -4.62 -4.74
CA LEU A 32 -2.64 -3.31 -4.95
C LEU A 32 -3.45 -2.45 -5.93
N ARG A 33 -4.01 -3.04 -6.99
CA ARG A 33 -4.93 -2.34 -7.91
C ARG A 33 -6.24 -1.93 -7.23
N TYR A 34 -6.75 -2.74 -6.31
CA TYR A 34 -7.92 -2.39 -5.54
C TYR A 34 -7.62 -1.18 -4.66
N PHE A 35 -6.56 -1.25 -3.86
CA PHE A 35 -6.20 -0.16 -2.95
C PHE A 35 -5.77 1.11 -3.70
N SER A 36 -5.13 1.00 -4.86
CA SER A 36 -4.76 2.17 -5.67
C SER A 36 -6.00 2.94 -6.11
N ARG A 37 -7.12 2.27 -6.42
CA ARG A 37 -8.39 2.93 -6.72
C ARG A 37 -9.05 3.56 -5.51
N VAL A 38 -8.90 2.95 -4.32
CA VAL A 38 -9.45 3.48 -3.07
C VAL A 38 -8.78 4.80 -2.68
N VAL A 39 -7.47 4.91 -2.89
CA VAL A 39 -6.68 6.12 -2.55
C VAL A 39 -6.47 7.05 -3.75
N ASP A 40 -7.11 6.78 -4.89
CA ASP A 40 -6.94 7.53 -6.15
C ASP A 40 -5.47 7.66 -6.62
N ALA A 41 -4.67 6.62 -6.35
CA ALA A 41 -3.30 6.51 -6.80
C ALA A 41 -3.22 6.11 -8.29
N PRO A 42 -2.34 6.73 -9.07
CA PRO A 42 -2.18 6.40 -10.48
C PRO A 42 -1.63 4.98 -10.66
N GLY A 43 -2.04 4.31 -11.74
CA GLY A 43 -1.76 2.89 -11.95
C GLY A 43 -0.28 2.49 -11.92
N HIS A 44 0.65 3.39 -12.30
CA HIS A 44 2.09 3.13 -12.23
C HIS A 44 2.60 2.91 -10.79
N ARG A 45 1.91 3.47 -9.77
CA ARG A 45 2.25 3.27 -8.37
C ARG A 45 2.18 1.81 -7.95
N VAL A 46 1.30 1.03 -8.57
CA VAL A 46 1.17 -0.40 -8.27
C VAL A 46 2.49 -1.12 -8.57
N ASP A 47 3.02 -0.93 -9.79
CA ASP A 47 4.25 -1.59 -10.23
C ASP A 47 5.47 -1.05 -9.45
N GLU A 48 5.55 0.26 -9.22
CA GLU A 48 6.59 0.88 -8.38
C GLU A 48 6.61 0.29 -6.97
N THR A 49 5.44 0.16 -6.36
CA THR A 49 5.37 -0.31 -4.97
C THR A 49 5.66 -1.79 -4.87
N LEU A 50 5.20 -2.59 -5.84
CA LEU A 50 5.58 -4.00 -5.98
C LEU A 50 7.10 -4.17 -6.00
N HIS A 51 7.79 -3.31 -6.76
CA HIS A 51 9.25 -3.28 -6.81
C HIS A 51 9.88 -2.86 -5.47
N GLN A 52 9.37 -1.79 -4.84
CA GLN A 52 9.89 -1.29 -3.56
C GLN A 52 9.83 -2.34 -2.44
N VAL A 53 8.80 -3.19 -2.43
CA VAL A 53 8.67 -4.25 -1.41
C VAL A 53 9.24 -5.60 -1.85
N GLY A 54 9.77 -5.71 -3.07
CA GLY A 54 10.36 -6.94 -3.61
C GLY A 54 9.37 -8.10 -3.75
N LEU A 55 8.18 -7.83 -4.31
CA LEU A 55 7.12 -8.83 -4.50
C LEU A 55 6.72 -9.06 -5.97
N GLU A 56 7.52 -8.60 -6.93
CA GLU A 56 7.23 -8.70 -8.38
C GLU A 56 6.99 -10.14 -8.82
N ASP A 57 7.85 -11.07 -8.38
CA ASP A 57 7.73 -12.51 -8.67
C ASP A 57 6.50 -13.16 -7.99
N PHE A 58 5.86 -12.45 -7.06
CA PHE A 58 4.67 -12.88 -6.33
C PHE A 58 3.41 -12.14 -6.76
N ALA A 59 3.48 -11.25 -7.76
CA ALA A 59 2.36 -10.41 -8.21
C ALA A 59 1.08 -11.23 -8.52
N GLY A 60 1.25 -12.40 -9.13
CA GLY A 60 0.15 -13.30 -9.50
C GLY A 60 -0.25 -14.32 -8.43
N ARG A 61 0.38 -14.34 -7.25
CA ARG A 61 0.04 -15.30 -6.18
C ARG A 61 -1.08 -14.78 -5.31
N ILE A 62 -1.95 -15.70 -4.88
CA ILE A 62 -3.01 -15.42 -3.90
C ILE A 62 -2.37 -15.10 -2.55
N VAL A 63 -2.85 -14.03 -1.89
CA VAL A 63 -2.25 -13.52 -0.66
C VAL A 63 -2.23 -14.56 0.47
N ASN A 64 -3.24 -15.43 0.56
CA ASN A 64 -3.29 -16.50 1.56
C ASN A 64 -2.24 -17.60 1.35
N GLU A 65 -1.63 -17.70 0.17
CA GLU A 65 -0.55 -18.66 -0.13
C GLU A 65 0.84 -18.11 0.27
N LEU A 66 0.90 -16.84 0.67
CA LEU A 66 2.14 -16.16 1.02
C LEU A 66 2.55 -16.44 2.47
N SER A 67 3.86 -16.44 2.70
CA SER A 67 4.41 -16.42 4.06
C SER A 67 3.93 -15.19 4.84
N SER A 68 4.00 -15.24 6.17
CA SER A 68 3.66 -14.10 7.02
C SER A 68 4.46 -12.84 6.66
N GLY A 69 5.77 -12.98 6.39
CA GLY A 69 6.62 -11.87 5.97
C GLY A 69 6.26 -11.29 4.60
N GLN A 70 5.84 -12.14 3.65
CA GLN A 70 5.32 -11.66 2.36
C GLN A 70 3.98 -10.93 2.53
N ARG A 71 3.05 -11.45 3.34
CA ARG A 71 1.78 -10.77 3.65
C ARG A 71 2.01 -9.41 4.32
N ALA A 72 2.95 -9.31 5.25
CA ALA A 72 3.35 -8.04 5.84
C ALA A 72 3.85 -7.04 4.79
N ARG A 73 4.63 -7.51 3.80
CA ARG A 73 5.08 -6.68 2.67
C ARG A 73 3.98 -6.27 1.70
N VAL A 74 2.96 -7.11 1.47
CA VAL A 74 1.76 -6.70 0.72
C VAL A 74 1.03 -5.58 1.47
N SER A 75 0.86 -5.71 2.79
CA SER A 75 0.23 -4.66 3.60
C SER A 75 1.04 -3.36 3.58
N LEU A 76 2.37 -3.44 3.69
CA LEU A 76 3.26 -2.29 3.51
C LEU A 76 3.08 -1.66 2.12
N ALA A 77 3.05 -2.47 1.06
CA ALA A 77 2.82 -1.97 -0.28
C ALA A 77 1.48 -1.22 -0.40
N THR A 78 0.40 -1.71 0.21
CA THR A 78 -0.87 -0.96 0.19
C THR A 78 -0.78 0.42 0.84
N ALA A 79 0.05 0.57 1.87
CA ALA A 79 0.24 1.84 2.56
C ALA A 79 1.15 2.82 1.81
N LEU A 80 2.05 2.31 0.96
CA LEU A 80 2.94 3.12 0.13
C LEU A 80 2.25 3.69 -1.13
N LEU A 81 1.08 3.17 -1.52
CA LEU A 81 0.36 3.62 -2.72
C LEU A 81 0.01 5.12 -2.70
N ASP A 82 -0.30 5.67 -1.53
CA ASP A 82 -0.64 7.10 -1.32
C ASP A 82 0.60 8.03 -1.19
N ASP A 83 1.81 7.47 -1.39
CA ASP A 83 3.09 8.18 -1.30
C ASP A 83 3.28 9.05 -0.04
N PRO A 84 3.11 8.49 1.17
CA PRO A 84 3.18 9.28 2.39
C PRO A 84 4.63 9.74 2.67
N GLU A 85 4.84 11.02 3.03
CA GLU A 85 6.17 11.52 3.44
C GLU A 85 6.68 10.82 4.72
N VAL A 86 5.77 10.26 5.54
CA VAL A 86 6.10 9.49 6.76
C VAL A 86 5.04 8.41 6.97
N LEU A 87 5.50 7.18 7.21
CA LEU A 87 4.72 6.05 7.72
C LEU A 87 5.07 5.87 9.21
N VAL A 88 4.09 5.97 10.12
CA VAL A 88 4.28 5.85 11.59
C VAL A 88 3.60 4.59 12.11
#